data_AF-A0A5N7ZCJ2-F1
#
_entry.id   AF-A0A5N7ZCJ2-F1
#
_cell.length_a   1.000
_cell.length_b   1.000
_cell.length_c   1.000
_cell.angle_alpha   90.00
_cell.angle_beta   90.00
_cell.angle_gamma   90.00
#
_symmetry.space_group_name_H-M   'P 1'
#
loop_
_entity.id
_entity.type
_entity.pdbx_description
1 polymer ?
#
loop_
_entity_poly.entity_id
_entity_poly.type
_entity_poly.pdbx_seq_one_letter_code
_entity_poly.pdbx_strand_id
1 'polypeptide(L)'
;MRSLFILVLIATLFSGCREKEQSISPEAKNYLNEVITLLENKSVNRKHIDWTKFRTDVLAHAGKATTVQEAHLSVMYALQLLKDRHSSFNTPQPENADNEIIPKIPSGTIPKDIGYLYLGNCPKDEDEIEMYRQQIIQQIIEQDKRPTKGWIIDIRGNNSGSISPMLAAIAPILGNGTVGYFINDTNEEPWISENGKIFYGNTLVED
;
A
#
# COMPACT_ATOMS: atom_id res chain seq x y z
N MET A 1 16.00 52.59 -59.42
CA MET A 1 14.76 52.23 -58.69
C MET A 1 14.16 50.92 -59.24
N ARG A 2 14.87 49.79 -59.06
CA ARG A 2 14.35 48.45 -59.37
C ARG A 2 15.04 47.34 -58.55
N SER A 3 16.24 47.60 -58.02
CA SER A 3 16.95 46.69 -57.10
C SER A 3 16.70 46.90 -55.61
N LEU A 4 15.87 47.88 -55.20
CA LEU A 4 15.56 48.13 -53.78
C LEU A 4 14.23 47.49 -53.31
N PHE A 5 13.51 46.82 -54.20
CA PHE A 5 12.25 46.13 -53.88
C PHE A 5 12.40 44.62 -53.62
N ILE A 6 13.58 44.04 -53.86
CA ILE A 6 13.81 42.60 -53.68
C ILE A 6 14.32 42.28 -52.26
N LEU A 7 14.87 43.25 -51.53
CA LEU A 7 15.41 43.02 -50.19
C LEU A 7 14.36 43.02 -49.06
N VAL A 8 13.13 43.45 -49.33
CA VAL A 8 12.04 43.48 -48.33
C VAL A 8 11.16 42.22 -48.39
N LEU A 9 11.28 41.40 -49.44
CA LEU A 9 10.42 40.22 -49.63
C LEU A 9 11.03 38.89 -49.12
N ILE A 10 12.25 38.90 -48.56
CA ILE A 10 12.91 37.72 -47.99
C ILE A 10 12.92 37.75 -46.44
N ALA A 11 12.38 38.81 -45.82
CA ALA A 11 12.33 38.96 -44.36
C ALA A 11 11.02 38.46 -43.71
N THR A 12 10.10 37.84 -44.47
CA THR A 12 8.76 37.43 -43.96
C THR A 12 8.48 35.92 -44.03
N LEU A 13 9.50 35.08 -44.21
CA LEU A 13 9.37 33.61 -44.25
C LEU A 13 9.99 32.87 -43.04
N PHE A 14 10.26 33.58 -41.95
CA PHE A 14 10.44 32.97 -40.62
C PHE A 14 9.24 33.30 -39.71
N SER A 15 8.03 33.21 -40.24
CA SER A 15 6.85 33.00 -39.39
C SER A 15 6.98 31.60 -38.82
N GLY A 16 7.54 31.53 -37.62
CA GLY A 16 7.91 30.30 -36.96
C GLY A 16 6.78 29.30 -36.92
N CYS A 17 7.09 28.05 -37.25
CA CYS A 17 6.52 26.93 -36.53
C CYS A 17 6.93 27.11 -35.06
N ARG A 18 6.16 27.90 -34.32
CA ARG A 18 6.17 27.83 -32.86
C ARG A 18 5.59 26.45 -32.58
N GLU A 19 6.46 25.46 -32.37
CA GLU A 19 6.04 24.18 -31.79
C GLU A 19 5.19 24.56 -30.59
N LYS A 20 3.89 24.22 -30.65
CA LYS A 20 3.01 24.41 -29.52
C LYS A 20 3.63 23.54 -28.44
N GLU A 21 4.28 24.17 -27.46
CA GLU A 21 4.97 23.46 -26.39
C GLU A 21 3.95 22.54 -25.74
N GLN A 22 4.00 21.26 -26.11
CA GLN A 22 2.95 20.32 -25.78
C GLN A 22 3.01 20.13 -24.27
N SER A 23 2.03 20.69 -23.57
CA SER A 23 1.85 20.51 -22.14
C SER A 23 1.10 19.22 -21.85
N ILE A 24 1.14 18.77 -20.59
CA ILE A 24 0.25 17.73 -20.08
C ILE A 24 -1.20 17.91 -20.57
N SER A 25 -1.85 16.81 -20.97
CA SER A 25 -3.25 16.85 -21.39
C SER A 25 -4.18 17.16 -20.21
N PRO A 26 -5.38 17.71 -20.46
CA PRO A 26 -6.37 17.90 -19.41
C PRO A 26 -6.73 16.61 -18.67
N GLU A 27 -6.79 15.48 -19.39
CA GLU A 27 -7.09 14.17 -18.82
C GLU A 27 -6.02 13.71 -17.82
N ALA A 28 -4.75 13.67 -18.24
CA ALA A 28 -3.64 13.27 -17.38
C ALA A 28 -3.48 14.22 -16.18
N LYS A 29 -3.69 15.53 -16.39
CA LYS A 29 -3.66 16.54 -15.32
C LYS A 29 -4.78 16.34 -14.30
N ASN A 30 -6.00 16.06 -14.74
CA ASN A 30 -7.13 15.83 -13.84
C ASN A 30 -6.93 14.57 -13.01
N TYR A 31 -6.46 13.49 -13.63
CA TYR A 31 -6.09 12.25 -12.94
C TYR A 31 -5.03 12.50 -11.84
N LEU A 32 -3.94 13.20 -12.15
CA LEU A 32 -2.92 13.51 -11.13
C LEU A 32 -3.46 14.41 -10.02
N ASN A 33 -4.32 15.38 -10.33
CA ASN A 33 -4.94 16.22 -9.31
C ASN A 33 -5.83 15.43 -8.35
N GLU A 34 -6.55 14.43 -8.85
CA GLU A 34 -7.35 13.51 -8.03
C GLU A 34 -6.44 12.69 -7.10
N VAL A 35 -5.38 12.08 -7.64
CA VAL A 35 -4.37 11.36 -6.86
C VAL A 35 -3.78 12.26 -5.77
N ILE A 36 -3.31 13.47 -6.11
CA ILE A 36 -2.74 14.41 -5.15
C ILE A 36 -3.75 14.76 -4.06
N THR A 37 -5.03 14.95 -4.41
CA THR A 37 -6.09 15.24 -3.43
C THR A 37 -6.31 14.06 -2.48
N LEU A 38 -6.26 12.82 -2.95
CA LEU A 38 -6.32 11.63 -2.09
C LEU A 38 -5.13 11.59 -1.13
N LEU A 39 -3.92 11.83 -1.63
CA LEU A 39 -2.70 11.86 -0.82
C LEU A 39 -2.74 12.98 0.24
N GLU A 40 -3.21 14.17 -0.15
CA GLU A 40 -3.37 15.33 0.73
C GLU A 40 -4.33 15.04 1.89
N ASN A 41 -5.42 14.34 1.60
CA ASN A 41 -6.42 14.00 2.61
C ASN A 41 -6.05 12.82 3.49
N LYS A 42 -5.24 11.86 3.00
CA LYS A 42 -5.09 10.54 3.63
C LYS A 42 -3.67 10.20 4.08
N SER A 43 -2.63 10.85 3.57
CA SER A 43 -1.25 10.51 3.96
C SER A 43 -1.02 10.70 5.46
N VAL A 44 -0.29 9.77 6.07
CA VAL A 44 0.14 9.90 7.48
C VAL A 44 1.04 11.13 7.68
N ASN A 45 1.80 11.52 6.66
CA ASN A 45 2.70 12.68 6.69
C ASN A 45 2.02 13.98 6.23
N ARG A 46 0.70 14.00 6.04
CA ARG A 46 0.00 15.11 5.38
C ARG A 46 0.18 16.49 6.02
N LYS A 47 0.40 16.57 7.34
CA LYS A 47 0.69 17.84 8.03
C LYS A 47 2.11 18.36 7.84
N HIS A 48 3.01 17.54 7.31
CA HIS A 48 4.44 17.84 7.15
C HIS A 48 4.83 18.08 5.68
N ILE A 49 3.86 18.10 4.77
CA ILE A 49 4.07 18.27 3.33
C ILE A 49 3.60 19.67 2.93
N ASP A 50 4.45 20.40 2.20
CA ASP A 50 4.01 21.58 1.46
C ASP A 50 3.24 21.12 0.22
N TRP A 51 1.91 21.07 0.32
CA TRP A 51 1.04 20.58 -0.74
C TRP A 51 1.03 21.46 -1.98
N THR A 52 1.35 22.76 -1.85
CA THR A 52 1.48 23.64 -3.01
C THR A 52 2.71 23.24 -3.81
N LYS A 53 3.86 23.11 -3.15
CA LYS A 53 5.09 22.64 -3.80
C LYS A 53 4.96 21.21 -4.33
N PHE A 54 4.39 20.31 -3.53
CA PHE A 54 4.16 18.91 -3.91
C PHE A 54 3.36 18.83 -5.22
N ARG A 55 2.25 19.57 -5.32
CA ARG A 55 1.42 19.59 -6.52
C ARG A 55 2.17 20.15 -7.73
N THR A 56 2.93 21.22 -7.55
CA THR A 56 3.78 21.77 -8.62
C THR A 56 4.81 20.76 -9.11
N ASP A 57 5.53 20.10 -8.20
CA ASP A 57 6.59 19.14 -8.54
C ASP A 57 6.01 17.91 -9.26
N VAL A 58 4.89 17.35 -8.79
CA VAL A 58 4.24 16.17 -9.41
C VAL A 58 3.71 16.49 -10.80
N LEU A 59 3.06 17.65 -10.99
CA LEU A 59 2.56 18.05 -12.31
C LEU A 59 3.70 18.38 -13.28
N ALA A 60 4.81 18.95 -12.79
CA ALA A 60 5.99 19.19 -13.61
C ALA A 60 6.66 17.87 -14.04
N HIS A 61 6.74 16.89 -13.14
CA HIS A 61 7.29 15.56 -13.43
C HIS A 61 6.52 14.83 -14.56
N ALA A 62 5.22 15.07 -14.68
CA ALA A 62 4.39 14.50 -15.75
C ALA A 62 4.72 15.03 -17.15
N GLY A 63 5.42 16.16 -17.25
CA GLY A 63 5.90 16.72 -18.51
C GLY A 63 4.80 16.87 -19.56
N LYS A 64 4.90 16.08 -20.63
CA LYS A 64 4.01 16.11 -21.80
C LYS A 64 3.00 14.97 -21.84
N ALA A 65 2.76 14.29 -20.72
CA ALA A 65 1.85 13.14 -20.66
C ALA A 65 0.47 13.49 -21.26
N THR A 66 0.03 12.64 -22.18
CA THR A 66 -1.22 12.77 -22.92
C THR A 66 -2.31 11.83 -22.43
N THR A 67 -1.93 10.73 -21.78
CA THR A 67 -2.85 9.71 -21.24
C THR A 67 -2.66 9.50 -19.73
N VAL A 68 -3.62 8.84 -19.09
CA VAL A 68 -3.52 8.42 -17.67
C VAL A 68 -2.33 7.49 -17.45
N GLN A 69 -2.09 6.55 -18.37
CA GLN A 69 -1.00 5.57 -18.28
C GLN A 69 0.36 6.25 -18.30
N GLU A 70 0.53 7.28 -19.14
CA GLU A 70 1.76 8.09 -19.16
C GLU A 70 1.97 8.88 -17.85
N ALA A 71 0.90 9.16 -17.09
CA ALA A 71 0.99 9.83 -15.80
C ALA A 71 1.38 8.90 -14.64
N HIS A 72 1.35 7.57 -14.80
CA HIS A 72 1.66 6.60 -13.73
C HIS A 72 3.05 6.79 -13.11
N LEU A 73 4.08 7.13 -13.91
CA LEU A 73 5.42 7.42 -13.37
C LEU A 73 5.41 8.62 -12.42
N SER A 74 4.51 9.59 -12.65
CA SER A 74 4.35 10.75 -11.77
C SER A 74 3.57 10.42 -10.50
N VAL A 75 2.67 9.43 -10.54
CA VAL A 75 2.07 8.86 -9.32
C VAL A 75 3.14 8.21 -8.46
N MET A 76 3.99 7.36 -9.04
CA MET A 76 5.10 6.72 -8.30
C MET A 76 6.06 7.77 -7.71
N TYR A 77 6.37 8.82 -8.46
CA TYR A 77 7.15 9.96 -7.96
C TYR A 77 6.45 10.66 -6.79
N ALA A 78 5.15 10.93 -6.88
CA ALA A 78 4.37 11.52 -5.80
C ALA A 78 4.45 10.67 -4.51
N LEU A 79 4.36 9.34 -4.61
CA LEU A 79 4.48 8.45 -3.46
C LEU A 79 5.88 8.53 -2.80
N GLN A 80 6.95 8.66 -3.58
CA GLN A 80 8.30 8.86 -3.04
C GLN A 80 8.48 10.19 -2.29
N LEU A 81 7.70 11.21 -2.66
CA LEU A 81 7.69 12.51 -1.99
C LEU A 81 6.95 12.47 -0.63
N LEU A 82 6.07 11.49 -0.40
CA LEU A 82 5.39 11.32 0.89
C LEU A 82 6.34 10.93 2.02
N LYS A 83 7.48 10.31 1.70
CA LYS A 83 8.49 9.83 2.67
C LYS A 83 7.95 8.82 3.70
N ASP A 84 6.84 8.16 3.42
CA ASP A 84 6.26 7.13 4.31
C ASP A 84 6.80 5.71 4.04
N ARG A 85 7.41 5.48 2.86
CA ARG A 85 7.98 4.19 2.40
C ARG A 85 7.00 3.01 2.32
N HIS A 86 5.72 3.25 2.54
CA HIS A 86 4.69 2.21 2.61
C HIS A 86 3.52 2.46 1.65
N SER A 87 3.38 3.68 1.12
CA SER A 87 2.45 3.95 0.03
C SER A 87 2.95 3.33 -1.27
N SER A 88 2.11 2.57 -1.94
CA SER A 88 2.39 1.93 -3.23
C SER A 88 1.29 2.24 -4.26
N PHE A 89 1.62 2.05 -5.55
CA PHE A 89 0.69 2.21 -6.65
C PHE A 89 0.72 0.95 -7.51
N ASN A 90 -0.40 0.24 -7.56
CA ASN A 90 -0.55 -0.95 -8.39
C ASN A 90 -1.15 -0.53 -9.73
N THR A 91 -0.38 -0.71 -10.79
CA THR A 91 -0.92 -0.65 -12.16
C THR A 91 -1.72 -1.91 -12.45
N PRO A 92 -2.70 -1.88 -13.37
CA PRO A 92 -3.36 -3.08 -13.88
C PRO A 92 -2.36 -3.90 -14.73
N GLN A 93 -1.43 -4.55 -14.07
CA GLN A 93 -0.62 -5.65 -14.58
C GLN A 93 -1.14 -6.92 -13.91
N PRO A 94 -1.07 -8.08 -14.57
CA PRO A 94 -1.43 -9.34 -13.92
C PRO A 94 -0.60 -9.47 -12.65
N GLU A 95 -1.27 -9.67 -11.51
CA GLU A 95 -0.58 -10.02 -10.27
C GLU A 95 0.19 -11.32 -10.54
N ASN A 96 1.52 -11.25 -10.48
CA ASN A 96 2.29 -12.48 -10.41
C ASN A 96 1.97 -13.08 -9.05
N ALA A 97 1.55 -14.35 -9.04
CA ALA A 97 1.42 -15.08 -7.80
C ALA A 97 2.76 -15.04 -7.07
N ASP A 98 2.80 -14.39 -5.90
CA ASP A 98 3.93 -14.48 -5.01
C ASP A 98 4.01 -15.94 -4.57
N ASN A 99 5.02 -16.66 -5.05
CA ASN A 99 5.29 -18.00 -4.55
C ASN A 99 5.66 -17.86 -3.08
N GLU A 100 4.76 -18.28 -2.19
CA GLU A 100 5.01 -18.24 -0.76
C GLU A 100 6.16 -19.21 -0.42
N ILE A 101 7.32 -18.64 -0.08
CA ILE A 101 8.45 -19.42 0.39
C ILE A 101 8.19 -19.69 1.87
N ILE A 102 7.66 -20.87 2.18
CA ILE A 102 7.55 -21.33 3.57
C ILE A 102 8.97 -21.41 4.16
N PRO A 103 9.31 -20.57 5.16
CA PRO A 103 10.63 -20.57 5.74
C PRO A 103 10.93 -21.93 6.37
N LYS A 104 12.11 -22.46 6.10
CA LYS A 104 12.60 -23.62 6.84
C LYS A 104 12.71 -23.22 8.31
N ILE A 105 12.07 -23.99 9.19
CA ILE A 105 12.26 -23.88 10.64
C ILE A 105 13.77 -24.05 10.92
N PRO A 106 14.42 -23.15 11.68
CA PRO A 106 15.84 -23.30 11.97
C PRO A 106 16.08 -24.66 12.62
N SER A 107 17.27 -25.23 12.45
CA SER A 107 17.63 -26.50 13.07
C SER A 107 17.54 -26.37 14.59
N GLY A 108 16.46 -26.91 15.16
CA GLY A 108 16.16 -26.88 16.58
C GLY A 108 14.91 -27.69 16.88
N THR A 109 14.84 -28.30 18.05
CA THR A 109 13.65 -29.01 18.52
C THR A 109 12.77 -28.05 19.31
N ILE A 110 11.50 -27.95 18.93
CA ILE A 110 10.50 -27.20 19.71
C ILE A 110 10.21 -28.01 20.98
N PRO A 111 10.31 -27.40 22.18
CA PRO A 111 9.97 -28.09 23.42
C PRO A 111 8.56 -28.67 23.37
N LYS A 112 8.36 -29.82 24.04
CA LYS A 112 7.07 -30.54 24.00
C LYS A 112 5.90 -29.77 24.61
N ASP A 113 6.19 -28.78 25.45
CA ASP A 113 5.23 -27.92 26.13
C ASP A 113 5.10 -26.53 25.49
N ILE A 114 5.64 -26.34 24.28
CA ILE A 114 5.51 -25.12 23.49
C ILE A 114 4.79 -25.42 22.18
N GLY A 115 3.72 -24.67 21.91
CA GLY A 115 3.02 -24.68 20.63
C GLY A 115 3.79 -23.92 19.56
N TYR A 116 3.63 -24.30 18.29
CA TYR A 116 4.26 -23.63 17.16
C TYR A 116 3.24 -23.40 16.05
N LEU A 117 3.20 -22.17 15.55
CA LEU A 117 2.39 -21.79 14.40
C LEU A 117 3.26 -21.04 13.42
N TYR A 118 3.26 -21.50 12.17
CA TYR A 118 3.74 -20.69 11.07
C TYR A 118 2.59 -19.79 10.59
N LEU A 119 2.78 -18.49 10.68
CA LEU A 119 1.80 -17.48 10.31
C LEU A 119 2.25 -16.81 9.01
N GLY A 120 2.03 -17.53 7.91
CA GLY A 120 2.34 -17.08 6.55
C GLY A 120 1.51 -15.90 6.07
N ASN A 121 1.72 -15.50 4.82
CA ASN A 121 0.99 -14.40 4.21
C ASN A 121 -0.51 -14.69 4.21
N CYS A 122 -1.33 -13.69 4.54
CA CYS A 122 -2.77 -13.84 4.45
C CYS A 122 -3.21 -13.71 2.98
N PRO A 123 -4.06 -14.61 2.46
CA PRO A 123 -4.62 -14.49 1.12
C PRO A 123 -5.49 -13.24 0.98
N LYS A 124 -5.82 -12.88 -0.26
CA LYS A 124 -6.65 -11.72 -0.59
C LYS A 124 -8.12 -12.07 -0.81
N ASP A 125 -8.39 -13.30 -1.24
CA ASP A 125 -9.74 -13.79 -1.52
C ASP A 125 -10.47 -14.15 -0.22
N GLU A 126 -11.74 -13.79 -0.10
CA GLU A 126 -12.52 -13.94 1.14
C GLU A 126 -12.67 -15.42 1.55
N ASP A 127 -12.91 -16.32 0.60
CA ASP A 127 -13.04 -17.75 0.89
C ASP A 127 -11.68 -18.34 1.33
N GLU A 128 -10.59 -17.90 0.70
CA GLU A 128 -9.23 -18.30 1.11
C GLU A 128 -8.85 -17.74 2.49
N ILE A 129 -9.29 -16.54 2.85
CA ILE A 129 -9.09 -15.93 4.17
C ILE A 129 -9.75 -16.78 5.25
N GLU A 130 -10.99 -17.23 5.02
CA GLU A 130 -11.71 -18.10 5.94
C GLU A 130 -10.95 -19.42 6.15
N MET A 131 -10.54 -20.05 5.04
CA MET A 131 -9.76 -21.29 5.09
C MET A 131 -8.45 -21.13 5.85
N TYR A 132 -7.72 -20.04 5.61
CA TYR A 132 -6.49 -19.70 6.33
C TYR A 132 -6.74 -19.63 7.84
N ARG A 133 -7.79 -18.92 8.25
CA ARG A 133 -8.13 -18.78 9.68
C ARG A 133 -8.48 -20.12 10.32
N GLN A 134 -9.35 -20.91 9.68
CA GLN A 134 -9.76 -22.22 10.18
C GLN A 134 -8.57 -23.17 10.35
N GLN A 135 -7.62 -23.16 9.41
CA GLN A 135 -6.41 -23.98 9.49
C GLN A 135 -5.55 -23.62 10.69
N ILE A 136 -5.37 -22.33 10.98
CA ILE A 136 -4.58 -21.88 12.14
C ILE A 136 -5.30 -22.21 13.45
N ILE A 137 -6.61 -21.95 13.54
CA ILE A 137 -7.40 -22.28 14.73
C ILE A 137 -7.38 -23.79 14.99
N GLN A 138 -7.50 -24.63 13.95
CA GLN A 138 -7.42 -26.07 14.11
C GLN A 138 -6.02 -26.51 14.60
N GLN A 139 -4.95 -25.90 14.10
CA GLN A 139 -3.60 -26.16 14.60
C GLN A 139 -3.43 -25.76 16.07
N ILE A 140 -4.09 -24.67 16.50
CA ILE A 140 -4.14 -24.27 17.91
C ILE A 140 -4.83 -25.35 18.73
N ILE A 141 -6.04 -25.74 18.34
CA ILE A 141 -6.86 -26.74 19.04
C ILE A 141 -6.11 -28.07 19.16
N GLU A 142 -5.46 -28.55 18.09
CA GLU A 142 -4.73 -29.81 18.11
C GLU A 142 -3.53 -29.78 19.05
N GLN A 143 -2.78 -28.66 19.08
CA GLN A 143 -1.60 -28.52 19.93
C GLN A 143 -1.95 -28.22 21.39
N ASP A 144 -3.12 -27.63 21.66
CA ASP A 144 -3.59 -27.34 23.02
C ASP A 144 -4.20 -28.55 23.75
N LYS A 145 -4.37 -29.70 23.04
CA LYS A 145 -4.74 -30.99 23.67
C LYS A 145 -3.70 -31.50 24.69
N ARG A 146 -2.49 -30.94 24.69
CA ARG A 146 -1.42 -31.21 25.66
C ARG A 146 -1.17 -29.96 26.51
N PRO A 147 -0.60 -30.08 27.73
CA PRO A 147 -0.23 -28.92 28.52
C PRO A 147 0.75 -28.00 27.79
N THR A 148 0.24 -26.89 27.27
CA THR A 148 1.01 -25.88 26.53
C THR A 148 1.30 -24.70 27.45
N LYS A 149 2.59 -24.36 27.63
CA LYS A 149 3.04 -23.23 28.47
C LYS A 149 3.19 -21.93 27.69
N GLY A 150 3.21 -21.99 26.37
CA GLY A 150 3.39 -20.84 25.51
C GLY A 150 3.45 -21.22 24.03
N TRP A 151 3.53 -20.20 23.18
CA TRP A 151 3.48 -20.34 21.73
C TRP A 151 4.66 -19.62 21.06
N ILE A 152 5.17 -20.22 20.00
CA ILE A 152 6.05 -19.58 19.03
C ILE A 152 5.20 -19.28 17.80
N ILE A 153 5.08 -18.00 17.46
CA ILE A 153 4.44 -17.55 16.22
C ILE A 153 5.53 -17.15 15.25
N ASP A 154 5.70 -17.96 14.22
CA ASP A 154 6.70 -17.73 13.19
C ASP A 154 6.10 -16.92 12.04
N ILE A 155 6.50 -15.65 11.96
CA ILE A 155 6.11 -14.69 10.93
C ILE A 155 7.22 -14.50 9.87
N ARG A 156 8.25 -15.36 9.83
CA ARG A 156 9.28 -15.26 8.78
C ARG A 156 8.64 -15.47 7.42
N GLY A 157 9.13 -14.79 6.39
CA GLY A 157 8.56 -14.91 5.03
C GLY A 157 7.20 -14.21 4.85
N ASN A 158 6.53 -13.82 5.94
CA ASN A 158 5.36 -12.97 5.89
C ASN A 158 5.80 -11.54 5.54
N ASN A 159 5.42 -11.07 4.37
CA ASN A 159 5.85 -9.80 3.79
C ASN A 159 4.67 -8.92 3.34
N SER A 160 3.43 -9.38 3.50
CA SER A 160 2.24 -8.67 3.03
C SER A 160 0.96 -9.23 3.66
N GLY A 161 -0.15 -8.54 3.43
CA GLY A 161 -1.50 -9.02 3.73
C GLY A 161 -2.28 -8.13 4.68
N SER A 162 -3.57 -8.47 4.82
CA SER A 162 -4.43 -7.86 5.82
C SER A 162 -4.07 -8.40 7.21
N ILE A 163 -3.80 -7.51 8.16
CA ILE A 163 -3.47 -7.90 9.53
C ILE A 163 -4.68 -8.43 10.31
N SER A 164 -5.89 -7.99 9.93
CA SER A 164 -7.13 -8.29 10.65
C SER A 164 -7.42 -9.80 10.72
N PRO A 165 -7.44 -10.54 9.59
CA PRO A 165 -7.62 -12.00 9.62
C PRO A 165 -6.48 -12.73 10.32
N MET A 166 -5.24 -12.23 10.23
CA MET A 166 -4.11 -12.81 10.96
C MET A 166 -4.29 -12.70 12.47
N LEU A 167 -4.71 -11.53 12.96
CA LEU A 167 -5.01 -11.31 14.38
C LEU A 167 -6.18 -12.19 14.84
N ALA A 168 -7.24 -12.28 14.03
CA ALA A 168 -8.39 -13.14 14.33
C ALA A 168 -7.98 -14.61 14.43
N ALA A 169 -7.11 -15.10 13.53
CA ALA A 169 -6.62 -16.47 13.53
C ALA A 169 -5.83 -16.86 14.79
N ILE A 170 -5.07 -15.92 15.36
CA ILE A 170 -4.28 -16.16 16.58
C ILE A 170 -4.97 -15.67 17.86
N ALA A 171 -6.16 -15.07 17.76
CA ALA A 171 -6.88 -14.51 18.90
C ALA A 171 -7.07 -15.47 20.08
N PRO A 172 -7.31 -16.79 19.89
CA PRO A 172 -7.45 -17.74 21.00
C PRO A 172 -6.23 -17.83 21.93
N ILE A 173 -5.04 -17.40 21.46
CA ILE A 173 -3.78 -17.53 22.20
C ILE A 173 -3.14 -16.17 22.56
N LEU A 174 -3.80 -15.04 22.25
CA LEU A 174 -3.35 -13.70 22.62
C LEU A 174 -3.70 -13.32 24.07
N GLY A 175 -4.76 -13.92 24.62
CA GLY A 175 -5.34 -13.52 25.90
C GLY A 175 -6.13 -12.22 25.82
N ASN A 176 -6.81 -11.85 26.91
CA ASN A 176 -7.65 -10.66 26.92
C ASN A 176 -6.83 -9.39 27.14
N GLY A 177 -7.10 -8.34 26.37
CA GLY A 177 -6.49 -7.02 26.52
C GLY A 177 -6.30 -6.27 25.21
N THR A 178 -5.67 -5.10 25.28
CA THR A 178 -5.30 -4.33 24.10
C THR A 178 -4.01 -4.88 23.48
N VAL A 179 -4.08 -5.25 22.20
CA VAL A 179 -2.99 -5.90 21.45
C VAL A 179 -2.37 -5.01 20.38
N GLY A 180 -2.94 -3.83 20.14
CA GLY A 180 -2.43 -2.86 19.16
C GLY A 180 -3.31 -1.62 19.06
N TYR A 181 -2.92 -0.71 18.15
CA TYR A 181 -3.66 0.52 17.87
C TYR A 181 -3.50 0.92 16.39
N PHE A 182 -4.57 1.42 15.78
CA PHE A 182 -4.46 2.33 14.63
C PHE A 182 -4.45 3.76 15.14
N ILE A 183 -3.42 4.53 14.78
CA ILE A 183 -3.29 5.93 15.21
C ILE A 183 -3.26 6.82 13.98
N ASN A 184 -4.11 7.84 14.00
CA ASN A 184 -4.00 8.99 13.12
C ASN A 184 -4.00 10.28 13.95
N ASP A 185 -3.86 11.41 13.29
CA ASP A 185 -3.76 12.74 13.88
C ASP A 185 -4.86 13.13 14.88
N THR A 186 -6.02 12.46 14.83
CA THR A 186 -7.23 12.82 15.58
C THR A 186 -7.84 11.65 16.34
N ASN A 187 -7.40 10.43 16.08
CA ASN A 187 -8.03 9.23 16.58
C ASN A 187 -6.98 8.16 16.90
N GLU A 188 -7.20 7.49 18.02
CA GLU A 188 -6.52 6.26 18.40
C GLU A 188 -7.59 5.16 18.51
N GLU A 189 -7.53 4.18 17.63
CA GLU A 189 -8.45 3.04 17.63
C GLU A 189 -7.74 1.80 18.18
N PRO A 190 -8.11 1.33 19.38
CA PRO A 190 -7.47 0.16 19.97
C PRO A 190 -7.87 -1.11 19.25
N TRP A 191 -6.94 -2.06 19.15
CA TRP A 191 -7.23 -3.44 18.81
C TRP A 191 -7.37 -4.22 20.11
N ILE A 192 -8.57 -4.72 20.38
CA ILE A 192 -8.89 -5.41 21.63
C ILE A 192 -9.03 -6.89 21.33
N SER A 193 -8.26 -7.72 22.04
CA SER A 193 -8.52 -9.15 22.10
C SER A 193 -9.39 -9.45 23.30
N GLU A 194 -10.52 -10.10 23.07
CA GLU A 194 -11.43 -10.51 24.14
C GLU A 194 -12.08 -11.83 23.80
N ASN A 195 -11.94 -12.82 24.68
CA ASN A 195 -12.55 -14.15 24.56
C ASN A 195 -12.24 -14.84 23.22
N GLY A 196 -11.00 -14.73 22.76
CA GLY A 196 -10.55 -15.34 21.50
C GLY A 196 -11.08 -14.63 20.25
N LYS A 197 -11.52 -13.38 20.36
CA LYS A 197 -11.97 -12.52 19.25
C LYS A 197 -11.17 -11.22 19.21
N ILE A 198 -11.18 -10.55 18.06
CA ILE A 198 -10.52 -9.26 17.86
C ILE A 198 -11.55 -8.18 17.55
N PHE A 199 -11.38 -7.02 18.15
CA PHE A 199 -12.21 -5.85 17.93
C PHE A 199 -11.34 -4.64 17.57
N TYR A 200 -11.81 -3.79 16.67
CA TYR A 200 -11.30 -2.45 16.46
C TYR A 200 -12.25 -1.47 17.12
N GLY A 201 -11.81 -0.86 18.23
CA GLY A 201 -12.71 -0.18 19.16
C GLY A 201 -13.79 -1.14 19.66
N ASN A 202 -15.04 -0.91 19.25
CA ASN A 202 -16.18 -1.75 19.61
C ASN A 202 -16.67 -2.63 18.45
N THR A 203 -16.00 -2.56 17.29
CA THR A 203 -16.38 -3.29 16.08
C THR A 203 -15.66 -4.62 16.07
N LEU A 204 -16.41 -5.73 16.00
CA LEU A 204 -15.82 -7.05 15.80
C LEU A 204 -15.11 -7.04 14.45
N VAL A 205 -13.85 -7.50 14.42
CA VAL A 205 -13.20 -7.85 13.16
C VAL A 205 -13.93 -9.09 12.67
N GLU A 206 -14.78 -8.89 11.66
CA GLU A 206 -15.67 -9.93 11.14
C GLU A 206 -14.89 -11.18 10.72
N ASP A 207 -15.56 -12.31 10.92
CA ASP A 207 -15.18 -13.63 10.46
C ASP A 207 -15.19 -13.67 8.91
#